data_AF-A0A420E5Q1-F1
#
_entry.id   AF-A0A420E5Q1-F1
#
_cell.length_a   1.000
_cell.length_b   1.000
_cell.length_c   1.000
_cell.angle_alpha   90.00
_cell.angle_beta   90.00
_cell.angle_gamma   90.00
#
_symmetry.space_group_name_H-M   'P 1'
#
loop_
_entity.id
_entity.type
_entity.pdbx_description
1 polymer ?
#
loop_
_entity_poly.entity_id
_entity_poly.type
_entity_poly.pdbx_seq_one_letter_code
_entity_poly.pdbx_strand_id
1 'polypeptide(L)'
;MKKLVEVNDTLLTKLKVLSAFEGLSVKALMEKAIELFVIQKEKEQLDSLTEEQKEDLGLLLLMQQADRTKTVGKDEIFKLLE
;
A
#
# COMPACT_ATOMS: atom_id res chain seq x y z
N MET A 1 11.07 -15.55 -4.23
CA MET A 1 10.07 -16.63 -4.45
C MET A 1 9.66 -16.62 -5.91
N LYS A 2 9.60 -17.76 -6.59
CA LYS A 2 9.07 -17.83 -7.97
C LYS A 2 7.58 -18.15 -7.90
N LYS A 3 6.73 -17.36 -8.57
CA LYS A 3 5.29 -17.63 -8.71
C LYS A 3 5.01 -17.98 -10.18
N LEU A 4 4.33 -19.10 -10.42
CA LEU A 4 3.84 -19.49 -11.74
C LEU A 4 2.41 -18.96 -11.88
N VAL A 5 2.13 -18.27 -12.99
CA VAL A 5 0.80 -17.72 -13.29
C VAL A 5 0.39 -18.26 -14.64
N GLU A 6 -0.67 -19.05 -14.66
CA GLU A 6 -1.29 -19.52 -15.90
C GLU A 6 -2.22 -18.43 -16.43
N VAL A 7 -2.03 -18.06 -17.70
CA VAL A 7 -2.85 -17.07 -18.41
C VAL A 7 -3.34 -17.67 -19.72
N ASN A 8 -4.52 -17.29 -20.16
CA ASN A 8 -5.03 -17.73 -21.45
C ASN A 8 -4.27 -17.06 -22.61
N ASP A 9 -4.27 -17.71 -23.78
CA ASP A 9 -3.52 -17.26 -24.96
C ASP A 9 -3.97 -15.88 -25.46
N THR A 10 -5.26 -15.57 -25.32
CA THR A 10 -5.83 -14.26 -25.68
C THR A 10 -5.22 -13.14 -24.84
N LEU A 11 -5.10 -13.35 -23.52
CA LEU A 11 -4.49 -12.39 -22.60
C LEU A 11 -2.99 -12.27 -22.87
N LEU A 12 -2.30 -13.40 -23.09
CA LEU A 12 -0.88 -13.40 -23.44
C LEU A 12 -0.60 -12.59 -24.71
N THR A 13 -1.46 -12.73 -25.73
CA THR A 13 -1.34 -11.98 -26.98
C THR A 13 -1.49 -10.48 -26.75
N LYS A 14 -2.51 -10.06 -25.98
CA LYS A 14 -2.69 -8.65 -25.61
C LYS A 14 -1.53 -8.10 -24.80
N LEU A 15 -1.01 -8.86 -23.84
CA LEU A 15 0.15 -8.49 -23.05
C LEU A 15 1.40 -8.30 -23.91
N LYS A 16 1.64 -9.18 -24.90
CA LYS A 16 2.75 -9.04 -25.85
C LYS A 16 2.64 -7.75 -26.67
N VAL A 17 1.44 -7.45 -27.17
CA VAL A 17 1.16 -6.22 -27.92
C VAL A 17 1.44 -4.99 -27.05
N LEU A 18 0.88 -4.94 -25.83
CA LEU A 18 1.12 -3.83 -24.90
C LEU A 18 2.60 -3.70 -24.53
N SER A 19 3.29 -4.83 -24.32
CA SER A 19 4.72 -4.85 -24.00
C SER A 19 5.57 -4.29 -25.14
N ALA A 20 5.19 -4.55 -26.39
CA ALA A 20 5.86 -3.99 -27.56
C ALA A 20 5.63 -2.47 -27.70
N PHE A 21 4.44 -1.98 -27.35
CA PHE A 21 4.13 -0.55 -27.34
C PHE A 21 4.87 0.21 -26.24
N GLU A 22 4.96 -0.35 -25.04
CA GLU A 22 5.65 0.28 -23.90
C GLU A 22 7.17 0.06 -23.92
N GLY A 23 7.69 -0.78 -24.82
CA GLY A 23 9.11 -1.15 -24.86
C GLY A 23 9.58 -1.95 -23.64
N LEU A 24 8.65 -2.63 -22.95
CA LEU A 24 8.90 -3.40 -21.74
C LEU A 24 8.82 -4.91 -22.03
N SER A 25 9.44 -5.72 -21.18
CA SER A 25 9.18 -7.17 -21.22
C SER A 25 7.79 -7.48 -20.67
N VAL A 26 7.16 -8.56 -21.15
CA VAL A 26 5.86 -9.03 -20.63
C VAL A 26 5.90 -9.22 -19.10
N LYS A 27 7.03 -9.70 -18.58
CA LYS A 27 7.26 -9.85 -17.13
C LYS A 27 7.23 -8.50 -16.42
N ALA A 28 7.99 -7.52 -16.90
CA ALA A 28 8.05 -6.18 -16.30
C ALA A 28 6.68 -5.48 -16.35
N LEU A 29 5.95 -5.63 -17.45
CA LEU A 29 4.59 -5.10 -17.58
C LEU A 29 3.63 -5.74 -16.58
N MET A 30 3.71 -7.06 -16.40
CA MET A 30 2.93 -7.76 -15.38
C MET A 30 3.29 -7.33 -13.96
N GLU A 31 4.57 -7.19 -13.63
CA GLU A 31 5.02 -6.76 -12.30
C GLU A 31 4.48 -5.35 -11.99
N LYS A 32 4.61 -4.42 -12.93
CA LYS A 32 4.07 -3.07 -12.81
C LYS A 32 2.54 -3.05 -12.66
N ALA A 33 1.83 -3.87 -13.43
CA ALA A 33 0.38 -3.96 -13.33
C ALA A 33 -0.08 -4.52 -11.98
N ILE A 34 0.62 -5.52 -11.44
CA ILE A 34 0.32 -6.10 -10.13
C ILE A 34 0.61 -5.08 -9.02
N GLU A 35 1.74 -4.38 -9.07
CA GLU A 35 2.09 -3.33 -8.11
C GLU A 35 1.03 -2.22 -8.07
N LEU A 36 0.64 -1.71 -9.25
CA LEU A 36 -0.42 -0.71 -9.36
C LEU A 36 -1.76 -1.22 -8.83
N PHE A 37 -2.10 -2.49 -9.11
CA PHE A 37 -3.33 -3.09 -8.60
C PHE A 37 -3.34 -3.17 -7.06
N VAL A 38 -2.22 -3.57 -6.45
CA VAL A 38 -2.11 -3.64 -4.98
C VAL A 38 -2.24 -2.26 -4.36
N ILE A 39 -1.48 -1.28 -4.84
CA ILE A 39 -1.54 0.11 -4.34
C ILE A 39 -2.95 0.67 -4.46
N GLN A 40 -3.59 0.48 -5.61
CA GLN A 40 -4.95 0.95 -5.85
C GLN A 40 -5.94 0.26 -4.90
N LYS A 41 -5.81 -1.04 -4.65
CA LYS A 41 -6.68 -1.78 -3.73
C LYS A 41 -6.50 -1.38 -2.28
N GLU A 42 -5.27 -1.13 -1.84
CA GLU A 42 -4.99 -0.62 -0.50
C GLU A 42 -5.63 0.76 -0.31
N LYS A 43 -5.52 1.63 -1.32
CA LYS A 43 -6.18 2.94 -1.30
C LYS A 43 -7.71 2.82 -1.27
N GLU A 44 -8.30 1.97 -2.12
CA GLU A 44 -9.75 1.75 -2.12
C GLU A 44 -10.26 1.24 -0.76
N GLN A 45 -9.50 0.37 -0.10
CA GLN A 45 -9.84 -0.08 1.25
C GLN A 45 -9.82 1.07 2.25
N LEU A 46 -8.77 1.91 2.22
CA LEU A 46 -8.67 3.07 3.10
C LEU A 46 -9.79 4.09 2.84
N ASP A 47 -10.10 4.34 1.56
CA ASP A 47 -11.14 5.27 1.14
C ASP A 47 -12.55 4.74 1.50
N SER A 48 -12.71 3.42 1.61
CA SER A 48 -13.99 2.79 2.00
C SER A 48 -14.30 2.84 3.49
N LEU A 49 -13.33 3.22 4.34
CA LEU A 49 -13.54 3.37 5.77
C LEU A 49 -14.37 4.61 6.09
N THR A 50 -15.18 4.53 7.15
CA THR A 50 -15.82 5.71 7.73
C THR A 50 -14.78 6.61 8.40
N GLU A 51 -15.12 7.87 8.66
CA GLU A 51 -14.20 8.81 9.32
C GLU A 51 -13.78 8.30 10.71
N GLU A 52 -14.71 7.77 11.50
CA GLU A 52 -14.41 7.14 12.81
C GLU A 52 -13.42 5.97 12.67
N GLN A 53 -13.61 5.11 11.67
CA GLN A 53 -12.70 3.99 11.41
C GLN A 53 -11.30 4.45 10.97
N LYS A 54 -11.21 5.58 10.25
CA LYS A 54 -9.92 6.19 9.88
C LYS A 54 -9.22 6.79 11.08
N GLU A 55 -9.96 7.43 11.99
CA GLU A 55 -9.43 7.95 13.25
C GLU A 55 -8.88 6.82 14.13
N ASP A 56 -9.63 5.73 14.29
CA ASP A 56 -9.20 4.54 15.03
C ASP A 56 -7.94 3.91 14.42
N LEU A 57 -7.91 3.77 13.09
CA LEU A 57 -6.74 3.27 12.38
C LEU A 57 -5.52 4.20 12.57
N GLY A 58 -5.74 5.51 12.52
CA GLY A 58 -4.72 6.52 12.79
C GLY A 58 -4.15 6.39 14.20
N LEU A 59 -5.02 6.23 15.20
CA LEU A 59 -4.61 5.99 16.58
C LEU A 59 -3.76 4.72 16.72
N LEU A 60 -4.18 3.61 16.09
CA LEU A 60 -3.44 2.35 16.10
C LEU A 60 -2.04 2.50 15.49
N LEU A 61 -1.91 3.22 14.37
CA LEU A 61 -0.62 3.49 13.73
C LEU A 61 0.30 4.32 14.62
N LEU A 62 -0.24 5.34 15.29
CA LEU A 62 0.52 6.16 16.26
C LEU A 62 1.02 5.31 17.43
N MET A 63 0.17 4.42 17.95
CA MET A 63 0.55 3.49 19.02
C MET A 63 1.61 2.47 18.60
N GLN A 64 1.66 2.09 17.32
CA GLN A 64 2.68 1.20 16.79
C GLN A 64 4.04 1.90 16.66
N GLN A 65 4.04 3.19 16.30
CA GLN A 65 5.26 3.99 16.17
C GLN A 65 5.78 4.50 17.52
N ALA A 66 4.92 4.58 18.53
CA ALA A 66 5.29 5.04 19.86
C ALA A 66 6.26 4.05 20.54
N ASP A 67 7.45 4.54 20.87
CA ASP A 67 8.36 3.83 21.75
C ASP A 67 7.74 3.71 23.14
N ARG A 68 7.28 2.50 23.48
CA ARG A 68 6.59 2.20 24.74
C ARG A 68 7.47 2.39 25.98
N THR A 69 8.78 2.54 25.80
CA THR A 69 9.75 2.74 26.90
C THR A 69 10.09 4.21 27.12
N LYS A 70 9.74 5.09 26.18
CA LYS A 70 10.00 6.52 26.27
C LYS A 70 9.02 7.16 27.25
N THR A 71 9.53 7.64 28.37
CA THR A 71 8.79 8.47 29.32
C THR A 71 9.30 9.90 29.27
N VAL A 72 8.43 10.85 29.62
CA VAL A 72 8.76 12.29 29.71
C VAL A 72 8.31 12.80 31.07
N GLY A 73 8.98 13.85 31.56
CA GLY A 73 8.64 14.47 32.84
C GLY A 73 7.29 15.20 32.78
N LYS A 74 6.60 15.29 33.93
CA LYS A 74 5.32 16.02 34.03
C LYS A 74 5.42 17.44 33.48
N ASP A 75 6.46 18.18 33.87
CA ASP A 75 6.64 19.59 33.48
C ASP A 75 6.82 19.76 31.97
N GLU A 76 7.32 18.73 31.29
CA GLU A 76 7.51 18.70 29.83
C GLU A 76 6.17 18.52 29.11
N ILE A 77 5.25 17.73 29.68
CA ILE A 77 3.88 17.59 29.17
C ILE A 77 3.11 18.90 29.33
N PHE A 78 3.19 19.55 30.50
CA PHE A 78 2.45 20.78 30.74
C PHE A 78 2.86 21.92 29.80
N LYS A 79 4.14 21.98 29.41
CA LYS A 79 4.62 22.94 28.39
C LYS A 79 4.09 22.69 26.98
N LEU A 80 3.70 21.46 26.64
CA LEU A 80 3.15 21.13 25.33
C LEU A 80 1.65 21.43 25.22
N LEU A 81 0.99 21.67 26.35
CA LEU A 81 -0.46 21.95 26.44
C LEU A 81 -0.77 23.45 26.57
N GLU A 82 0.25 24.30 26.70
CA GLU A 82 0.18 25.78 26.68
C GLU A 82 0.31 26.34 25.26
#